data_AF-A0A409WIM8-F1
#
_entry.id   AF-A0A409WIM8-F1
#
_cell.length_a   1.000
_cell.length_b   1.000
_cell.length_c   1.000
_cell.angle_alpha   90.00
_cell.angle_beta   90.00
_cell.angle_gamma   90.00
#
_symmetry.space_group_name_H-M   'P 1'
#
loop_
_entity.id
_entity.type
_entity.pdbx_description
1 polymer ?
#
loop_
_entity_poly.entity_id
_entity_poly.type
_entity_poly.pdbx_seq_one_letter_code
_entity_poly.pdbx_strand_id
1 'polypeptide(L)'
;MPRNNESTPLKKRRSSRLKDRAAATRASIASQAESVSVPKAKRRRLSDDTTRINNDRVCDEDITSGAKPSTASGSDLRRFKRITTTDLERREKRLALKEQDLRDRLNELEERIQSLSRKEDQTSQMMLQFVEREAQSTLKQLEEHFTCALCYEILASPYSLSPSHCGHTFCGLCILKWFFSRLHRVCGLWHESVDCPICRSILIPTPERTPRSQSTFPFVPNRVTASVIESLVEKLTNPPLYSQARIKKEEIESTWGSQSKKHRGRGCVRKREQSEEKDSEKISDTLDVIAWREGGHLRAEWLKKDRQHWSAMGSQDFIFMKQKLGV
;
A
#
# COMPACT_ATOMS: atom_id res chain seq x y z
N MET A 1 -70.05 -6.95 25.31
CA MET A 1 -69.70 -7.81 24.16
C MET A 1 -68.18 -7.86 24.03
N PRO A 2 -67.49 -8.82 24.66
CA PRO A 2 -66.05 -8.96 24.54
C PRO A 2 -65.70 -9.74 23.26
N ARG A 3 -64.78 -9.20 22.46
CA ARG A 3 -64.23 -9.89 21.28
C ARG A 3 -63.01 -10.70 21.70
N ASN A 4 -63.13 -12.02 21.57
CA ASN A 4 -62.03 -12.98 21.68
C ASN A 4 -61.03 -12.75 20.53
N ASN A 5 -59.77 -12.51 20.87
CA ASN A 5 -58.65 -12.61 19.93
C ASN A 5 -57.97 -13.97 20.15
N GLU A 6 -58.16 -14.86 19.18
CA GLU A 6 -57.48 -16.15 19.09
C GLU A 6 -55.99 -15.96 18.75
N SER A 7 -55.14 -16.59 19.55
CA SER A 7 -53.69 -16.60 19.42
C SER A 7 -53.25 -17.73 18.48
N THR A 8 -52.73 -17.38 17.31
CA THR A 8 -52.10 -18.34 16.39
C THR A 8 -50.66 -18.68 16.82
N PRO A 9 -50.25 -19.97 16.81
CA PRO A 9 -48.92 -20.38 17.25
C PRO A 9 -47.83 -20.14 16.19
N LEU A 10 -46.73 -19.52 16.62
CA LEU A 10 -45.54 -19.26 15.82
C LEU A 10 -44.81 -20.57 15.47
N LYS A 11 -44.77 -20.91 14.18
CA LYS A 11 -43.96 -22.00 13.62
C LYS A 11 -42.47 -21.65 13.69
N LYS A 12 -41.70 -22.44 14.45
CA LYS A 12 -40.22 -22.45 14.47
C LYS A 12 -39.68 -22.84 13.09
N ARG A 13 -39.06 -21.89 12.38
CA ARG A 13 -38.26 -22.15 11.17
C ARG A 13 -36.83 -22.52 11.58
N ARG A 14 -36.48 -23.80 11.44
CA ARG A 14 -35.10 -24.30 11.43
C ARG A 14 -34.44 -23.88 10.10
N SER A 15 -33.37 -23.08 10.14
CA SER A 15 -32.46 -22.90 9.00
C SER A 15 -31.20 -23.72 9.21
N SER A 16 -31.17 -24.89 8.58
CA SER A 16 -29.97 -25.67 8.31
C SER A 16 -29.33 -25.20 7.00
N ARG A 17 -28.00 -25.28 6.93
CA ARG A 17 -27.10 -25.17 5.77
C ARG A 17 -26.54 -23.78 5.49
N LEU A 18 -25.25 -23.64 5.80
CA LEU A 18 -24.22 -23.18 4.85
C LEU A 18 -22.85 -23.61 5.37
N LYS A 19 -22.43 -24.80 4.94
CA LYS A 19 -21.02 -25.18 4.80
C LYS A 19 -20.70 -25.13 3.31
N ASP A 20 -19.46 -24.77 3.03
CA ASP A 20 -18.72 -24.97 1.78
C ASP A 20 -19.06 -24.06 0.59
N ARG A 21 -18.23 -23.02 0.39
CA ARG A 21 -17.69 -22.71 -0.94
C ARG A 21 -16.41 -21.85 -0.87
N ALA A 22 -15.28 -22.54 -0.76
CA ALA A 22 -14.01 -22.05 -1.28
C ALA A 22 -13.94 -22.35 -2.80
N ALA A 23 -13.19 -21.52 -3.53
CA ALA A 23 -12.86 -21.62 -4.95
C ALA A 23 -13.97 -21.29 -5.96
N ALA A 24 -13.90 -20.07 -6.53
CA ALA A 24 -13.93 -19.80 -7.98
C ALA A 24 -14.27 -18.32 -8.26
N THR A 25 -13.29 -17.51 -8.64
CA THR A 25 -13.51 -16.33 -9.48
C THR A 25 -12.25 -16.01 -10.28
N ARG A 26 -12.08 -16.74 -11.39
CA ARG A 26 -11.39 -16.28 -12.60
C ARG A 26 -12.45 -16.18 -13.70
N ALA A 27 -12.32 -15.13 -14.50
CA ALA A 27 -12.95 -14.89 -15.81
C ALA A 27 -14.43 -14.50 -15.85
N SER A 28 -14.70 -13.22 -16.14
CA SER A 28 -15.25 -12.76 -17.44
C SER A 28 -15.95 -11.43 -17.29
N ILE A 29 -15.43 -10.36 -17.91
CA ILE A 29 -16.23 -9.40 -18.69
C ILE A 29 -15.38 -9.00 -19.91
N ALA A 30 -15.91 -9.35 -21.08
CA ALA A 30 -15.48 -8.94 -22.40
C ALA A 30 -16.64 -8.23 -23.12
N SER A 31 -16.32 -7.52 -24.20
CA SER A 31 -17.12 -6.62 -25.09
C SER A 31 -17.06 -5.14 -24.66
N GLN A 32 -16.69 -4.15 -25.49
CA GLN A 32 -16.75 -3.94 -26.96
C GLN A 32 -15.43 -3.25 -27.42
N ALA A 33 -14.73 -3.60 -28.51
CA ALA A 33 -15.03 -3.58 -29.95
C ALA A 33 -15.15 -2.17 -30.58
N GLU A 34 -14.00 -1.57 -30.93
CA GLU A 34 -13.86 -0.69 -32.11
C GLU A 34 -12.50 -0.94 -32.78
N SER A 35 -12.56 -1.05 -34.11
CA SER A 35 -11.57 -1.66 -34.98
C SER A 35 -10.83 -0.60 -35.81
N VAL A 36 -9.50 -0.56 -35.71
CA VAL A 36 -8.63 0.05 -36.73
C VAL A 36 -7.58 -0.98 -37.14
N SER A 37 -7.65 -1.37 -38.41
CA SER A 37 -6.84 -2.39 -39.08
C SER A 37 -5.50 -1.82 -39.58
N VAL A 38 -4.38 -2.42 -39.17
CA VAL A 38 -3.02 -2.14 -39.69
C VAL A 38 -2.26 -3.49 -39.87
N PRO A 39 -1.36 -3.64 -40.87
CA PRO A 39 -1.04 -4.93 -41.49
C PRO A 39 -0.13 -5.85 -40.66
N LYS A 40 -0.38 -7.15 -40.80
CA LYS A 40 0.43 -8.26 -40.28
C LYS A 40 1.85 -8.23 -40.88
N ALA A 41 2.81 -7.72 -40.12
CA ALA A 41 4.23 -7.98 -40.35
C ALA A 41 4.61 -9.35 -39.78
N LYS A 42 5.28 -10.12 -40.64
CA LYS A 42 5.77 -11.50 -40.49
C LYS A 42 6.65 -11.64 -39.23
N ARG A 43 6.11 -12.26 -38.17
CA ARG A 43 6.80 -12.59 -36.92
C ARG A 43 7.91 -13.61 -37.21
N ARG A 44 9.15 -13.13 -37.38
CA ARG A 44 10.35 -13.97 -37.30
C ARG A 44 10.38 -14.61 -35.92
N ARG A 45 10.47 -15.95 -35.89
CA ARG A 45 10.85 -16.73 -34.70
C ARG A 45 12.19 -16.19 -34.21
N LEU A 46 12.18 -15.51 -33.07
CA LEU A 46 13.39 -15.29 -32.29
C LEU A 46 13.64 -16.60 -31.55
N SER A 47 14.72 -17.26 -31.96
CA SER A 47 15.35 -18.38 -31.28
C SER A 47 15.65 -17.97 -29.84
N ASP A 48 15.09 -18.76 -28.93
CA ASP A 48 15.36 -18.75 -27.50
C ASP A 48 16.80 -19.24 -27.32
N ASP A 49 17.75 -18.31 -27.29
CA ASP A 49 19.15 -18.59 -27.03
C ASP A 49 19.33 -18.73 -25.52
N THR A 50 18.76 -19.82 -24.99
CA THR A 50 19.07 -20.31 -23.65
C THR A 50 20.51 -20.76 -23.69
N THR A 51 21.40 -19.85 -23.29
CA THR A 51 22.80 -20.12 -23.05
C THR A 51 22.87 -21.19 -21.97
N ARG A 52 22.99 -22.44 -22.43
CA ARG A 52 23.42 -23.60 -21.64
C ARG A 52 24.76 -23.19 -21.01
N ILE A 53 24.71 -22.82 -19.74
CA ILE A 53 25.89 -22.79 -18.89
C ILE A 53 26.30 -24.25 -18.74
N ASN A 54 27.19 -24.69 -19.62
CA ASN A 54 27.98 -25.90 -19.45
C ASN A 54 28.83 -25.70 -18.20
N ASN A 55 28.32 -26.15 -17.05
CA ASN A 55 29.14 -26.54 -15.92
C ASN A 55 29.79 -27.90 -16.24
N ASP A 56 30.61 -27.95 -17.30
CA ASP A 56 31.55 -29.04 -17.56
C ASP A 56 32.94 -28.58 -17.09
N ARG A 57 33.09 -28.59 -15.77
CA ARG A 57 34.40 -28.81 -15.15
C ARG A 57 34.18 -29.68 -13.92
N VAL A 58 33.85 -30.93 -14.24
CA VAL A 58 34.25 -32.12 -13.49
C VAL A 58 35.75 -31.99 -13.25
N CYS A 59 36.13 -31.47 -12.08
CA CYS A 59 37.38 -31.86 -11.47
C CYS A 59 37.06 -33.15 -10.73
N ASP A 60 37.42 -34.27 -11.33
CA ASP A 60 37.64 -35.55 -10.65
C ASP A 60 38.57 -35.31 -9.45
N GLU A 61 37.98 -35.07 -8.28
CA GLU A 61 38.59 -35.40 -7.00
C GLU A 61 38.15 -36.83 -6.69
N ASP A 62 38.94 -37.75 -7.23
CA ASP A 62 38.83 -39.20 -7.04
C ASP A 62 39.20 -39.50 -5.57
N ILE A 63 38.23 -39.34 -4.67
CA ILE A 63 38.30 -39.79 -3.27
C ILE A 63 38.14 -41.31 -3.29
N THR A 64 39.23 -42.01 -3.63
CA THR A 64 39.37 -43.44 -3.36
C THR A 64 40.13 -43.60 -2.04
N SER A 65 39.44 -43.44 -0.92
CA SER A 65 39.93 -43.78 0.42
C SER A 65 39.65 -45.26 0.72
N GLY A 66 40.43 -46.13 0.09
CA GLY A 66 40.44 -47.57 0.33
C GLY A 66 41.86 -48.09 0.58
N ALA A 67 42.23 -48.15 1.86
CA ALA A 67 43.22 -49.05 2.48
C ALA A 67 44.57 -49.34 1.77
N LYS A 68 45.68 -48.90 2.39
CA LYS A 68 46.70 -49.78 3.04
C LYS A 68 47.89 -48.99 3.60
N PRO A 69 48.36 -49.30 4.83
CA PRO A 69 49.64 -48.81 5.34
C PRO A 69 50.76 -49.76 4.87
N SER A 70 51.71 -49.26 4.10
CA SER A 70 52.95 -49.99 3.81
C SER A 70 54.16 -49.08 3.96
N THR A 71 54.84 -49.33 5.08
CA THR A 71 56.21 -48.99 5.45
C THR A 71 57.24 -49.40 4.39
N ALA A 72 58.03 -48.44 3.90
CA ALA A 72 59.45 -48.57 3.50
C ALA A 72 59.97 -47.15 3.22
N SER A 73 60.77 -46.55 4.09
CA SER A 73 62.24 -46.59 4.03
C SER A 73 62.78 -46.30 2.62
N GLY A 74 63.03 -45.01 2.34
CA GLY A 74 63.66 -44.53 1.12
C GLY A 74 63.97 -43.04 1.25
N SER A 75 65.22 -42.73 1.60
CA SER A 75 65.75 -41.39 1.76
C SER A 75 65.84 -40.66 0.41
N ASP A 76 64.76 -40.04 -0.07
CA ASP A 76 64.81 -39.18 -1.26
C ASP A 76 65.14 -37.73 -0.86
N LEU A 77 66.32 -37.58 -0.27
CA LEU A 77 66.92 -36.28 0.00
C LEU A 77 67.43 -35.71 -1.33
N ARG A 78 66.79 -34.60 -1.73
CA ARG A 78 67.45 -33.47 -2.39
C ARG A 78 67.93 -33.71 -3.82
N ARG A 79 66.99 -33.95 -4.74
CA ARG A 79 67.14 -33.40 -6.09
C ARG A 79 66.25 -32.17 -6.26
N PHE A 80 66.64 -31.09 -5.59
CA PHE A 80 66.24 -29.74 -6.00
C PHE A 80 66.80 -29.53 -7.41
N LYS A 81 66.04 -29.96 -8.42
CA LYS A 81 66.31 -29.62 -9.81
C LYS A 81 66.36 -28.09 -9.84
N ARG A 82 67.54 -27.55 -10.15
CA ARG A 82 67.74 -26.11 -10.36
C ARG A 82 66.67 -25.67 -11.35
N ILE A 83 65.72 -24.87 -10.89
CA ILE A 83 64.71 -24.27 -11.76
C ILE A 83 65.50 -23.44 -12.78
N THR A 84 65.33 -23.77 -14.05
CA THR A 84 66.02 -23.04 -15.12
C THR A 84 65.35 -21.67 -15.27
N THR A 85 66.09 -20.66 -15.71
CA THR A 85 65.55 -19.32 -15.98
C THR A 85 64.35 -19.38 -16.93
N THR A 86 64.41 -20.27 -17.92
CA THR A 86 63.32 -20.49 -18.89
C THR A 86 62.03 -21.01 -18.24
N ASP A 87 62.11 -21.78 -17.16
CA ASP A 87 60.94 -22.25 -16.43
C ASP A 87 60.28 -21.12 -15.62
N LEU A 88 61.06 -20.16 -15.14
CA LEU A 88 60.55 -18.96 -14.46
C LEU A 88 59.81 -18.06 -15.45
N GLU A 89 60.40 -17.78 -16.62
CA GLU A 89 59.77 -16.98 -17.67
C GLU A 89 58.43 -17.58 -18.14
N ARG A 90 58.36 -18.91 -18.31
CA ARG A 90 57.11 -19.60 -18.64
C ARG A 90 56.06 -19.46 -17.55
N ARG A 91 56.46 -19.50 -16.27
CA ARG A 91 55.55 -19.32 -15.13
C ARG A 91 55.05 -17.88 -15.06
N GLU A 92 55.94 -16.91 -15.23
CA GLU A 92 55.61 -15.48 -15.23
C GLU A 92 54.61 -15.16 -16.35
N LYS A 93 54.88 -15.62 -17.58
CA LYS A 93 53.93 -15.45 -18.70
C LYS A 93 52.56 -16.07 -18.41
N ARG A 94 52.53 -17.24 -17.76
CA ARG A 94 51.27 -17.91 -17.38
C ARG A 94 50.52 -17.11 -16.31
N LEU A 95 51.23 -16.51 -15.35
CA LEU A 95 50.63 -15.66 -14.32
C LEU A 95 50.10 -14.37 -14.92
N ALA A 96 50.86 -13.70 -15.80
CA ALA A 96 50.42 -12.51 -16.49
C ALA A 96 49.13 -12.74 -17.30
N LEU A 97 49.04 -13.85 -18.04
CA LEU A 97 47.82 -14.23 -18.76
C LEU A 97 46.62 -14.47 -17.83
N LYS A 98 46.84 -15.13 -16.68
CA LYS A 98 45.79 -15.33 -15.67
C LYS A 98 45.34 -14.03 -15.03
N GLU A 99 46.27 -13.14 -14.72
CA GLU A 99 45.96 -11.82 -14.17
C GLU A 99 45.13 -11.01 -15.16
N GLN A 100 45.47 -11.05 -16.45
CA GLN A 100 44.69 -10.42 -17.49
C GLN A 100 43.28 -11.01 -17.59
N ASP A 101 43.12 -12.33 -17.64
CA ASP A 101 41.79 -13.00 -17.64
C ASP A 101 40.94 -12.61 -16.42
N LEU A 102 41.55 -12.52 -15.23
CA LEU A 102 40.84 -12.06 -14.02
C LEU A 102 40.43 -10.59 -14.12
N ARG A 103 41.28 -9.72 -14.66
CA ARG A 103 40.94 -8.30 -14.88
C ARG A 103 39.79 -8.16 -15.88
N ASP A 104 39.80 -8.92 -16.96
CA ASP A 104 38.74 -8.90 -17.97
C ASP A 104 37.41 -9.37 -17.37
N ARG A 105 37.42 -10.45 -16.56
CA ARG A 105 36.24 -10.92 -15.82
C ARG A 105 35.73 -9.91 -14.78
N LEU A 106 36.63 -9.22 -14.09
CA LEU A 106 36.24 -8.17 -13.14
C LEU A 106 35.53 -7.02 -13.87
N ASN A 107 36.04 -6.60 -15.02
CA ASN A 107 35.40 -5.57 -15.83
C ASN A 107 34.02 -6.02 -16.35
N GLU A 108 33.90 -7.26 -16.84
CA GLU A 108 32.62 -7.84 -17.27
C GLU A 108 31.58 -7.86 -16.13
N LEU A 109 32.00 -8.27 -14.93
CA LEU A 109 31.13 -8.28 -13.75
C LEU A 109 30.72 -6.87 -13.34
N GLU A 110 31.63 -5.90 -13.37
CA GLU A 110 31.32 -4.50 -13.08
C GLU A 110 30.31 -3.92 -14.08
N GLU A 111 30.50 -4.16 -15.38
CA GLU A 111 29.54 -3.77 -16.41
C GLU A 111 28.17 -4.42 -16.19
N ARG A 112 28.16 -5.70 -15.80
CA ARG A 112 26.93 -6.43 -15.49
C ARG A 112 26.23 -5.87 -14.25
N ILE A 113 26.96 -5.54 -13.18
CA ILE A 113 26.42 -4.91 -11.97
C ILE A 113 25.81 -3.54 -12.31
N GLN A 114 26.51 -2.72 -13.10
CA GLN A 114 26.00 -1.42 -13.53
C GLN A 114 24.75 -1.56 -14.41
N SER A 115 24.71 -2.54 -15.31
CA SER A 115 23.53 -2.83 -16.14
C SER A 115 22.32 -3.24 -15.30
N LEU A 116 22.52 -4.11 -14.30
CA LEU A 116 21.47 -4.53 -13.39
C LEU A 116 20.98 -3.39 -12.50
N SER A 117 21.89 -2.57 -11.97
CA SER A 117 21.55 -1.39 -11.17
C SER A 117 20.67 -0.40 -11.97
N ARG A 118 21.01 -0.12 -13.24
CA ARG A 118 20.17 0.75 -14.09
C ARG A 118 18.78 0.18 -14.33
N LYS A 119 18.66 -1.14 -14.51
CA LYS A 119 17.37 -1.81 -14.67
C LYS A 119 16.56 -1.76 -13.39
N GLU A 120 17.19 -2.00 -12.24
CA GLU A 120 16.57 -1.89 -10.92
C GLU A 120 16.01 -0.48 -10.69
N ASP A 121 16.81 0.56 -10.96
CA ASP A 121 16.39 1.96 -10.86
C ASP A 121 15.20 2.27 -11.78
N GLN A 122 15.26 1.81 -13.03
CA GLN A 122 14.17 2.00 -13.99
C GLN A 122 12.88 1.32 -13.52
N THR A 123 12.97 0.08 -13.05
CA THR A 123 11.79 -0.64 -12.53
C THR A 123 11.24 0.02 -11.26
N SER A 124 12.11 0.49 -10.39
CA SER A 124 11.74 1.22 -9.17
C SER A 124 11.00 2.52 -9.50
N GLN A 125 11.49 3.27 -10.49
CA GLN A 125 10.84 4.49 -10.96
C GLN A 125 9.46 4.22 -11.57
N MET A 126 9.34 3.23 -12.45
CA MET A 126 8.05 2.86 -13.05
C MET A 126 7.04 2.43 -11.99
N MET A 127 7.52 1.73 -10.97
CA MET A 127 6.70 1.28 -9.87
C MET A 127 6.22 2.43 -8.98
N LEU A 128 7.10 3.37 -8.63
CA LEU A 128 6.71 4.58 -7.89
C LEU A 128 5.62 5.38 -8.63
N GLN A 129 5.74 5.54 -9.94
CA GLN A 129 4.72 6.19 -10.76
C GLN A 129 3.37 5.45 -10.77
N PHE A 130 3.37 4.13 -10.62
CA PHE A 130 2.14 3.35 -10.51
C PHE A 130 1.47 3.58 -9.15
N VAL A 131 2.24 3.52 -8.06
CA VAL A 131 1.76 3.77 -6.70
C VAL A 131 1.15 5.17 -6.58
N GLU A 132 1.80 6.18 -7.17
CA GLU A 132 1.29 7.56 -7.16
C GLU A 132 -0.06 7.68 -7.89
N ARG A 133 -0.17 7.11 -9.09
CA ARG A 133 -1.43 7.12 -9.86
C ARG A 133 -2.56 6.38 -9.14
N GLU A 134 -2.25 5.26 -8.49
CA GLU A 134 -3.24 4.51 -7.71
C GLU A 134 -3.72 5.31 -6.49
N ALA A 135 -2.80 5.97 -5.78
CA ALA A 135 -3.15 6.82 -4.65
C ALA A 135 -4.00 8.02 -5.07
N GLN A 136 -3.63 8.71 -6.16
CA GLN A 136 -4.42 9.81 -6.74
C GLN A 136 -5.82 9.34 -7.16
N SER A 137 -5.93 8.19 -7.82
CA SER A 137 -7.24 7.62 -8.19
C SER A 137 -8.09 7.30 -6.97
N THR A 138 -7.48 6.80 -5.89
CA THR A 138 -8.18 6.48 -4.64
C THR A 138 -8.66 7.75 -3.93
N LEU A 139 -7.83 8.80 -3.89
CA LEU A 139 -8.19 10.09 -3.32
C LEU A 139 -9.36 10.73 -4.08
N LYS A 140 -9.27 10.75 -5.41
CA LYS A 140 -10.34 11.24 -6.28
C LYS A 140 -11.66 10.50 -6.03
N GLN A 141 -11.61 9.17 -5.86
CA GLN A 141 -12.79 8.38 -5.54
C GLN A 141 -13.42 8.79 -4.19
N LEU A 142 -12.59 9.10 -3.19
CA LEU A 142 -13.07 9.63 -1.91
C LEU A 142 -13.76 10.98 -2.09
N GLU A 143 -13.15 11.90 -2.82
CA GLU A 143 -13.67 13.25 -3.03
C GLU A 143 -14.97 13.28 -3.85
N GLU A 144 -15.07 12.48 -4.90
CA GLU A 144 -16.24 12.45 -5.78
C GLU A 144 -17.46 11.81 -5.12
N HIS A 145 -17.27 10.76 -4.31
CA HIS A 145 -18.37 9.94 -3.81
C HIS A 145 -18.63 10.05 -2.31
N PHE A 146 -17.64 10.49 -1.53
CA PHE A 146 -17.70 10.46 -0.07
C PHE A 146 -17.46 11.83 0.55
N THR A 147 -17.85 12.91 -0.14
CA THR A 147 -17.78 14.27 0.39
C THR A 147 -19.09 14.68 1.08
N CYS A 148 -18.96 15.24 2.28
CA CYS A 148 -20.08 15.75 3.06
C CYS A 148 -20.58 17.08 2.49
N ALA A 149 -21.86 17.18 2.13
CA ALA A 149 -22.45 18.42 1.60
C ALA A 149 -22.52 19.60 2.59
N LEU A 150 -22.21 19.38 3.88
CA LEU A 150 -22.21 20.44 4.89
C LEU A 150 -20.83 21.06 5.15
N CYS A 151 -19.75 20.26 5.08
CA CYS A 151 -18.39 20.74 5.31
C CYS A 151 -17.47 20.63 4.09
N TYR A 152 -17.92 20.01 3.00
CA TYR A 152 -17.16 19.77 1.77
C TYR A 152 -15.84 19.01 1.99
N GLU A 153 -15.81 18.17 3.03
CA GLU A 153 -14.70 17.27 3.31
C GLU A 153 -15.14 15.81 3.22
N ILE A 154 -14.18 14.89 3.15
CA ILE A 154 -14.43 13.45 3.23
C ILE A 154 -15.20 13.11 4.50
N LEU A 155 -16.26 12.33 4.34
CA LEU A 155 -17.17 11.92 5.40
C LEU A 155 -16.40 11.27 6.57
N ALA A 156 -16.59 11.81 7.77
CA ALA A 156 -16.09 11.26 9.03
C ALA A 156 -17.26 10.79 9.88
N SER A 157 -17.25 9.52 10.32
CA SER A 157 -18.41 8.84 10.92
C SER A 157 -19.70 9.14 10.14
N PRO A 158 -19.93 8.54 8.95
CA PRO A 158 -21.09 8.87 8.13
C PRO A 158 -22.41 8.46 8.81
N TYR A 159 -23.36 9.38 8.88
CA TYR A 159 -24.74 9.15 9.33
C TYR A 159 -25.72 9.42 8.19
N SER A 160 -26.64 8.50 7.97
CA SER A 160 -27.71 8.65 6.99
C SER A 160 -29.00 9.07 7.67
N LEU A 161 -29.74 9.97 7.03
CA LEU A 161 -31.05 10.38 7.50
C LEU A 161 -32.06 9.24 7.29
N SER A 162 -32.60 8.72 8.39
CA SER A 162 -33.55 7.60 8.44
C SER A 162 -34.65 7.94 9.43
N PRO A 163 -35.94 7.70 9.13
CA PRO A 163 -36.61 7.21 7.93
C PRO A 163 -37.13 8.36 7.06
N SER A 164 -36.42 9.48 6.95
CA SER A 164 -36.72 10.46 5.91
C SER A 164 -36.53 9.79 4.54
N HIS A 165 -37.47 9.95 3.62
CA HIS A 165 -37.48 9.31 2.29
C HIS A 165 -36.24 9.59 1.40
N CYS A 166 -35.25 10.34 1.90
CA CYS A 166 -34.14 10.85 1.10
C CYS A 166 -32.80 10.11 1.26
N GLY A 167 -32.54 9.45 2.40
CA GLY A 167 -31.31 8.66 2.61
C GLY A 167 -29.97 9.42 2.55
N HIS A 168 -29.99 10.76 2.49
CA HIS A 168 -28.77 11.56 2.40
C HIS A 168 -27.83 11.33 3.60
N THR A 169 -26.53 11.34 3.32
CA THR A 169 -25.48 10.99 4.29
C THR A 169 -24.56 12.18 4.52
N PHE A 170 -24.18 12.39 5.78
CA PHE A 170 -23.33 13.50 6.23
C PHE A 170 -22.33 13.00 7.27
N CYS A 171 -21.31 13.81 7.59
CA CYS A 171 -20.50 13.58 8.78
C CYS A 171 -21.42 13.63 10.01
N GLY A 172 -21.22 12.73 10.97
CA GLY A 172 -22.03 12.68 12.19
C GLY A 172 -22.07 14.04 12.91
N LEU A 173 -20.91 14.69 13.05
CA LEU A 173 -20.82 16.02 13.66
C LEU A 173 -21.57 17.11 12.88
N CYS A 174 -21.49 17.09 11.55
CA CYS A 174 -22.13 18.09 10.70
C CYS A 174 -23.65 18.01 10.80
N ILE A 175 -24.21 16.81 10.71
CA ILE A 175 -25.66 16.65 10.81
C ILE A 175 -26.18 16.91 12.21
N LEU A 176 -25.41 16.59 13.26
CA LEU A 176 -25.75 16.95 14.63
C LEU A 176 -25.77 18.47 14.82
N LYS A 177 -24.77 19.21 14.34
CA LYS A 177 -24.75 20.68 14.38
C LYS A 177 -25.99 21.27 13.70
N TRP A 178 -26.30 20.78 12.50
CA TRP A 178 -27.50 21.19 11.76
C TRP A 178 -28.76 20.94 12.59
N PHE A 179 -28.92 19.73 13.13
CA PHE A 179 -30.09 19.33 13.91
C PHE A 179 -30.25 20.16 15.21
N PHE A 180 -29.16 20.37 15.96
CA PHE A 180 -29.16 21.15 17.20
C PHE A 180 -29.24 22.67 16.98
N SER A 181 -28.91 23.18 15.80
CA SER A 181 -29.12 24.60 15.48
C SER A 181 -30.58 25.02 15.67
N ARG A 182 -31.52 24.09 15.42
CA ARG A 182 -32.97 24.26 15.57
C ARG A 182 -33.52 23.97 16.97
N LEU A 183 -32.67 23.55 17.91
CA LEU A 183 -33.07 23.32 19.30
C LEU A 183 -33.29 24.66 20.02
N HIS A 184 -34.44 24.88 20.65
CA HIS A 184 -34.70 26.11 21.38
C HIS A 184 -33.83 26.20 22.65
N ARG A 185 -33.08 27.30 22.82
CA ARG A 185 -32.08 27.47 23.89
C ARG A 185 -32.70 27.49 25.29
N VAL A 186 -33.92 28.02 25.43
CA VAL A 186 -34.55 28.22 26.75
C VAL A 186 -35.18 26.93 27.27
N CYS A 187 -35.95 26.21 26.43
CA CYS A 187 -36.69 25.03 26.86
C CYS A 187 -36.05 23.68 26.47
N GLY A 188 -35.04 23.68 25.59
CA GLY A 188 -34.42 22.43 25.12
C GLY A 188 -35.34 21.55 24.27
N LEU A 189 -36.33 22.15 23.59
CA LEU A 189 -37.26 21.46 22.68
C LEU A 189 -37.10 22.00 21.24
N TRP A 190 -37.52 21.20 20.26
CA TRP A 190 -37.63 21.63 18.86
C TRP A 190 -39.06 22.07 18.61
N HIS A 191 -39.29 23.39 18.48
CA HIS A 191 -40.60 23.93 18.12
C HIS A 191 -40.82 23.99 16.60
N GLU A 192 -39.76 23.78 15.82
CA GLU A 192 -39.78 23.76 14.37
C GLU A 192 -39.41 22.35 13.86
N SER A 193 -40.01 21.95 12.74
CA SER A 193 -39.56 20.76 12.02
C SER A 193 -38.12 20.96 11.53
N VAL A 194 -37.33 19.90 11.60
CA VAL A 194 -35.99 19.90 11.03
C VAL A 194 -36.04 19.19 9.69
N ASP A 195 -35.46 19.80 8.66
CA ASP A 195 -35.46 19.26 7.31
C ASP A 195 -34.06 18.79 6.89
N CYS A 196 -34.01 17.90 5.90
CA CYS A 196 -32.77 17.50 5.25
C CYS A 196 -32.07 18.72 4.60
N PRO A 197 -30.78 18.98 4.86
CA PRO A 197 -30.04 20.09 4.26
C PRO A 197 -29.99 20.08 2.72
N ILE A 198 -30.06 18.89 2.10
CA ILE A 198 -29.92 18.73 0.64
C ILE A 198 -31.27 18.87 -0.06
N CYS A 199 -32.25 18.05 0.33
CA CYS A 199 -33.52 17.93 -0.41
C CYS A 199 -34.73 18.51 0.32
N ARG A 200 -34.54 19.08 1.52
CA ARG A 200 -35.61 19.62 2.37
C ARG A 200 -36.72 18.64 2.74
N SER A 201 -36.48 17.33 2.62
CA SER A 201 -37.37 16.32 3.19
C SER A 201 -37.47 16.50 4.70
N ILE A 202 -38.69 16.56 5.22
CA ILE A 202 -38.98 16.67 6.66
C ILE A 202 -38.42 15.43 7.37
N LEU A 203 -37.71 15.63 8.49
CA LEU A 203 -37.23 14.56 9.37
C LEU A 203 -38.32 14.17 10.38
N ILE A 204 -38.22 12.99 11.01
CA ILE A 204 -39.22 12.57 12.02
C ILE A 204 -39.37 13.70 13.06
N PRO A 205 -40.62 14.13 13.35
CA PRO A 205 -40.88 15.03 14.46
C PRO A 205 -40.38 14.42 15.77
N THR A 206 -39.38 15.06 16.37
CA THR A 206 -38.79 14.55 17.61
C THR A 206 -39.76 14.79 18.77
N PRO A 207 -40.31 13.76 19.43
CA PRO A 207 -41.38 13.92 20.42
C PRO A 207 -40.95 14.82 21.59
N GLU A 208 -41.88 15.62 22.11
CA GLU A 208 -41.59 16.60 23.17
C GLU A 208 -41.22 15.96 24.51
N ARG A 209 -41.64 14.71 24.75
CA ARG A 209 -41.42 14.01 26.03
C ARG A 209 -39.97 13.53 26.16
N THR A 210 -39.32 13.94 27.26
CA THR A 210 -38.00 13.46 27.70
C THR A 210 -38.13 12.45 28.84
N PRO A 211 -37.31 11.39 28.93
CA PRO A 211 -36.18 11.05 28.04
C PRO A 211 -36.62 10.47 26.69
N ARG A 212 -35.89 10.81 25.63
CA ARG A 212 -36.22 10.40 24.26
C ARG A 212 -35.68 8.99 23.99
N SER A 213 -36.46 8.14 23.32
CA SER A 213 -35.97 6.84 22.84
C SER A 213 -34.93 7.06 21.74
N GLN A 214 -33.88 6.23 21.71
CA GLN A 214 -32.88 6.25 20.64
C GLN A 214 -33.49 6.07 19.24
N SER A 215 -34.64 5.39 19.14
CA SER A 215 -35.38 5.20 17.89
C SER A 215 -36.02 6.47 17.33
N THR A 216 -36.06 7.56 18.12
CA THR A 216 -36.64 8.84 17.70
C THR A 216 -35.63 9.78 17.05
N PHE A 217 -34.34 9.41 17.03
CA PHE A 217 -33.32 10.19 16.33
C PHE A 217 -33.44 9.97 14.81
N PRO A 218 -33.47 11.04 14.00
CA PRO A 218 -33.73 10.95 12.56
C PRO A 218 -32.49 10.55 11.74
N PHE A 219 -31.42 10.09 12.38
CA PHE A 219 -30.19 9.68 11.72
C PHE A 219 -29.68 8.37 12.31
N VAL A 220 -29.16 7.51 11.43
CA VAL A 220 -28.63 6.19 11.76
C VAL A 220 -27.18 6.12 11.26
N PRO A 221 -26.24 5.53 12.03
CA PRO A 221 -24.88 5.31 11.56
C PRO A 221 -24.86 4.49 10.27
N ASN A 222 -24.22 5.00 9.22
CA ASN A 222 -24.06 4.28 7.96
C ASN A 222 -22.76 3.48 7.98
N ARG A 223 -22.83 2.31 8.63
CA ARG A 223 -21.66 1.43 8.81
C ARG A 223 -21.07 0.94 7.49
N VAL A 224 -21.89 0.74 6.45
CA VAL A 224 -21.41 0.29 5.14
C VAL A 224 -20.54 1.38 4.51
N THR A 225 -21.04 2.62 4.46
CA THR A 225 -20.26 3.76 3.95
C THR A 225 -19.01 3.99 4.79
N ALA A 226 -19.10 3.86 6.12
CA ALA A 226 -17.94 3.98 7.01
C ALA A 226 -16.84 2.96 6.65
N SER A 227 -17.18 1.67 6.54
CA SER A 227 -16.21 0.63 6.19
C SER A 227 -15.58 0.81 4.81
N VAL A 228 -16.35 1.32 3.83
CA VAL A 228 -15.80 1.63 2.49
C VAL A 228 -14.81 2.78 2.56
N ILE A 229 -15.15 3.87 3.25
CA ILE A 229 -14.25 5.01 3.43
C ILE A 229 -12.98 4.57 4.18
N GLU A 230 -13.12 3.83 5.28
CA GLU A 230 -11.99 3.29 6.04
C GLU A 230 -11.05 2.47 5.16
N SER A 231 -11.59 1.58 4.33
CA SER A 231 -10.77 0.77 3.41
C SER A 231 -10.02 1.62 2.37
N LEU A 232 -10.66 2.66 1.82
CA LEU A 232 -10.03 3.57 0.86
C LEU A 232 -8.96 4.43 1.53
N VAL A 233 -9.23 4.96 2.72
CA VAL A 233 -8.25 5.70 3.53
C VAL A 233 -7.07 4.80 3.90
N GLU A 234 -7.32 3.55 4.28
CA GLU A 234 -6.27 2.58 4.59
C GLU A 234 -5.33 2.36 3.39
N LYS A 235 -5.89 2.24 2.18
CA LYS A 235 -5.10 2.15 0.93
C LYS A 235 -4.21 3.36 0.68
N LEU A 236 -4.66 4.57 1.06
CA LEU A 236 -3.82 5.78 0.96
C LEU A 236 -2.67 5.76 1.98
N THR A 237 -2.91 5.17 3.14
CA THR A 237 -1.96 5.20 4.26
C THR A 237 -0.88 4.14 4.14
N ASN A 238 -1.24 2.96 3.64
CA ASN A 238 -0.34 1.83 3.51
C ASN A 238 0.26 1.85 2.11
N PRO A 239 1.54 2.24 1.93
CA PRO A 239 2.19 2.09 0.64
C PRO A 239 2.15 0.61 0.24
N PRO A 240 1.96 0.28 -1.05
CA PRO A 240 1.93 -1.10 -1.50
C PRO A 240 3.15 -1.85 -0.96
N LEU A 241 2.88 -3.00 -0.31
CA LEU A 241 3.88 -3.81 0.42
C LEU A 241 5.08 -4.22 -0.44
N TYR A 242 4.96 -4.14 -1.77
CA TYR A 242 6.07 -4.35 -2.69
C TYR A 242 7.26 -3.40 -2.45
N SER A 243 7.05 -2.23 -1.85
CA SER A 243 8.13 -1.31 -1.44
C SER A 243 8.99 -1.85 -0.28
N GLN A 244 8.46 -2.80 0.49
CA GLN A 244 9.15 -3.41 1.64
C GLN A 244 9.90 -4.69 1.28
N ALA A 245 9.76 -5.19 0.04
CA ALA A 245 10.71 -6.13 -0.52
C ALA A 245 12.04 -5.42 -0.83
N ARG A 246 12.62 -4.73 0.16
CA ARG A 246 14.07 -4.66 0.24
C ARG A 246 14.49 -6.12 0.28
N ILE A 247 14.92 -6.63 -0.86
CA ILE A 247 15.79 -7.80 -0.92
C ILE A 247 16.82 -7.48 0.15
N LYS A 248 16.76 -8.19 1.29
CA LYS A 248 17.80 -8.14 2.29
C LYS A 248 19.02 -8.58 1.50
N LYS A 249 19.76 -7.60 1.02
CA LYS A 249 21.09 -7.79 0.48
C LYS A 249 21.80 -8.38 1.68
N GLU A 250 21.91 -9.71 1.71
CA GLU A 250 22.72 -10.38 2.70
C GLU A 250 24.03 -9.61 2.66
N GLU A 251 24.34 -8.95 3.77
CA GLU A 251 25.65 -8.35 3.98
C GLU A 251 26.59 -9.53 3.93
N ILE A 252 27.06 -9.85 2.72
CA ILE A 252 28.10 -10.84 2.50
C ILE A 252 29.25 -10.35 3.36
N GLU A 253 29.53 -11.17 4.36
CA GLU A 253 30.45 -11.01 5.44
C GLU A 253 31.89 -11.03 4.91
N SER A 254 32.25 -10.07 4.05
CA SER A 254 33.62 -9.87 3.57
C SER A 254 34.37 -8.91 4.50
N THR A 255 34.27 -9.14 5.81
CA THR A 255 35.09 -8.50 6.84
C THR A 255 36.11 -9.50 7.36
N TRP A 256 37.03 -9.92 6.48
CA TRP A 256 38.33 -10.43 6.91
C TRP A 256 39.44 -9.70 6.14
N GLY A 257 39.87 -8.58 6.72
CA GLY A 257 41.26 -8.14 6.72
C GLY A 257 41.78 -7.40 5.49
N SER A 258 41.83 -6.06 5.57
CA SER A 258 43.10 -5.33 5.42
C SER A 258 42.93 -3.84 5.69
N GLN A 259 43.32 -3.43 6.90
CA GLN A 259 43.56 -2.03 7.21
C GLN A 259 44.82 -1.57 6.46
N SER A 260 44.64 -0.85 5.36
CA SER A 260 45.70 -0.06 4.73
C SER A 260 45.31 1.41 4.77
N LYS A 261 45.93 2.12 5.71
CA LYS A 261 46.00 3.58 5.73
C LYS A 261 46.56 4.07 4.39
N LYS A 262 45.87 4.99 3.69
CA LYS A 262 46.47 6.24 3.19
C LYS A 262 45.53 7.13 2.36
N HIS A 263 45.75 8.42 2.62
CA HIS A 263 45.64 9.59 1.75
C HIS A 263 44.31 10.28 1.45
N ARG A 264 44.23 11.46 2.06
CA ARG A 264 43.42 12.64 1.70
C ARG A 264 43.56 12.96 0.21
N GLY A 265 42.45 12.88 -0.52
CA GLY A 265 42.31 13.38 -1.88
C GLY A 265 41.11 14.32 -1.97
N ARG A 266 41.41 15.61 -2.08
CA ARG A 266 40.47 16.74 -2.30
C ARG A 266 39.97 16.65 -3.75
N GLY A 267 38.66 16.59 -4.00
CA GLY A 267 38.18 16.40 -5.37
C GLY A 267 36.72 16.77 -5.63
N CYS A 268 36.53 18.03 -6.02
CA CYS A 268 35.59 18.54 -7.03
C CYS A 268 34.12 18.05 -7.02
N VAL A 269 33.27 18.82 -6.34
CA VAL A 269 31.81 18.79 -6.48
C VAL A 269 31.43 19.48 -7.79
N ARG A 270 31.03 18.72 -8.82
CA ARG A 270 30.35 19.27 -10.01
C ARG A 270 28.88 19.51 -9.66
N LYS A 271 28.52 20.77 -9.43
CA LYS A 271 27.15 21.26 -9.28
C LYS A 271 26.47 21.19 -10.65
N ARG A 272 25.61 20.19 -10.86
CA ARG A 272 24.77 20.06 -12.06
C ARG A 272 23.51 20.88 -11.81
N GLU A 273 23.45 22.06 -12.42
CA GLU A 273 22.24 22.89 -12.45
C GLU A 273 21.18 22.17 -13.29
N GLN A 274 20.12 21.70 -12.61
CA GLN A 274 18.91 21.19 -13.25
C GLN A 274 17.95 22.35 -13.46
N SER A 275 17.46 22.47 -14.68
CA SER A 275 16.45 23.42 -15.14
C SER A 275 15.10 23.18 -14.45
N GLU A 276 14.59 24.18 -13.71
CA GLU A 276 13.43 24.07 -12.80
C GLU A 276 12.05 24.46 -13.40
N GLU A 277 11.93 24.82 -14.68
CA GLU A 277 10.77 25.63 -15.11
C GLU A 277 9.48 24.90 -15.57
N LYS A 278 9.29 23.59 -15.38
CA LYS A 278 8.09 22.89 -15.92
C LYS A 278 7.27 21.97 -15.01
N ASP A 279 7.57 21.87 -13.73
CA ASP A 279 6.91 20.88 -12.83
C ASP A 279 5.97 21.49 -11.77
N SER A 280 5.60 22.76 -11.85
CA SER A 280 4.83 23.43 -10.78
C SER A 280 3.41 22.88 -10.56
N GLU A 281 2.70 22.41 -11.60
CA GLU A 281 1.32 21.92 -11.46
C GLU A 281 1.22 20.51 -10.87
N LYS A 282 2.21 19.64 -11.09
CA LYS A 282 2.18 18.27 -10.54
C LYS A 282 2.42 18.22 -9.04
N ILE A 283 3.00 19.28 -8.46
CA ILE A 283 3.37 19.31 -7.05
C ILE A 283 2.12 19.42 -6.16
N SER A 284 1.06 20.10 -6.60
CA SER A 284 -0.15 20.29 -5.77
C SER A 284 -0.83 18.96 -5.44
N ASP A 285 -1.06 18.11 -6.44
CA ASP A 285 -1.78 16.83 -6.26
C ASP A 285 -1.02 15.83 -5.38
N THR A 286 0.32 15.87 -5.42
CA THR A 286 1.16 14.98 -4.61
C THR A 286 1.16 15.41 -3.14
N LEU A 287 1.00 16.70 -2.83
CA LEU A 287 0.94 17.21 -1.44
C LEU A 287 -0.33 16.73 -0.71
N ASP A 288 -1.45 16.64 -1.41
CA ASP A 288 -2.73 16.20 -0.81
C ASP A 288 -2.69 14.72 -0.40
N VAL A 289 -2.10 13.86 -1.23
CA VAL A 289 -1.90 12.44 -0.88
C VAL A 289 -1.01 12.29 0.36
N ILE A 290 0.04 13.12 0.49
CA ILE A 290 0.93 13.10 1.65
C ILE A 290 0.18 13.49 2.93
N ALA A 291 -0.74 14.45 2.85
CA ALA A 291 -1.53 14.89 3.99
C ALA A 291 -2.49 13.82 4.56
N TRP A 292 -2.80 12.78 3.77
CA TRP A 292 -3.58 11.61 4.19
C TRP A 292 -2.74 10.43 4.72
N ARG A 293 -1.40 10.48 4.62
CA ARG A 293 -0.52 9.42 5.14
C ARG A 293 -0.53 9.38 6.68
N GLU A 294 0.10 8.36 7.25
CA GLU A 294 0.32 8.29 8.69
C GLU A 294 1.11 9.52 9.19
N GLY A 295 0.57 10.21 10.21
CA GLY A 295 1.09 11.48 10.69
C GLY A 295 0.66 12.71 9.89
N GLY A 296 -0.06 12.54 8.78
CA GLY A 296 -0.62 13.63 7.98
C GLY A 296 -1.75 14.36 8.69
N HIS A 297 -1.85 15.68 8.48
CA HIS A 297 -2.79 16.54 9.20
C HIS A 297 -4.26 16.24 8.85
N LEU A 298 -4.59 16.00 7.57
CA LEU A 298 -5.97 15.66 7.16
C LEU A 298 -6.44 14.36 7.79
N ARG A 299 -5.58 13.34 7.85
CA ARG A 299 -5.89 12.08 8.54
C ARG A 299 -6.11 12.29 10.04
N ALA A 300 -5.28 13.08 10.70
CA ALA A 300 -5.41 13.37 12.12
C ALA A 300 -6.73 14.09 12.44
N GLU A 301 -7.12 15.06 11.61
CA GLU A 301 -8.41 15.74 11.74
C GLU A 301 -9.60 14.81 11.49
N TRP A 302 -9.52 13.96 10.48
CA TRP A 302 -10.54 12.97 10.18
C TRP A 302 -10.75 12.00 11.36
N LEU A 303 -9.67 11.45 11.94
CA LEU A 303 -9.74 10.58 13.12
C LEU A 303 -10.30 11.28 14.36
N LYS A 304 -10.03 12.58 14.52
CA LYS A 304 -10.57 13.39 15.63
C LYS A 304 -12.10 13.53 15.51
N LYS A 305 -12.62 13.64 14.29
CA LYS A 305 -14.07 13.74 14.02
C LYS A 305 -14.81 12.43 14.29
N ASP A 306 -14.14 11.28 14.22
CA ASP A 306 -14.75 9.95 14.34
C ASP A 306 -15.10 9.54 15.80
N ARG A 307 -14.42 10.11 16.81
CA ARG A 307 -14.44 9.59 18.19
C ARG A 307 -15.60 10.05 19.10
N GLN A 308 -16.74 10.50 18.58
CA GLN A 308 -17.82 10.99 19.46
C GLN A 308 -19.03 10.06 19.45
N HIS A 309 -19.28 9.43 20.60
CA HIS A 309 -20.42 8.54 20.85
C HIS A 309 -21.52 9.33 21.58
N TRP A 310 -22.66 9.54 20.92
CA TRP A 310 -23.72 10.47 21.38
C TRP A 310 -24.94 9.76 21.97
N SER A 311 -25.00 8.43 21.88
CA SER A 311 -26.19 7.62 22.18
C SER A 311 -26.56 7.56 23.66
N ALA A 312 -25.71 8.05 24.56
CA ALA A 312 -25.91 8.02 26.01
C ALA A 312 -26.36 9.36 26.64
N MET A 313 -26.65 10.39 25.84
CA MET A 313 -26.88 11.75 26.35
C MET A 313 -28.33 12.05 26.72
N GLY A 314 -28.53 12.78 27.84
CA GLY A 314 -29.81 13.30 28.32
C GLY A 314 -30.14 14.72 27.84
N SER A 315 -31.24 15.30 28.34
CA SER A 315 -31.73 16.61 27.87
C SER A 315 -30.80 17.78 28.19
N GLN A 316 -30.19 17.79 29.39
CA GLN A 316 -29.18 18.78 29.76
C GLN A 316 -27.90 18.63 28.92
N ASP A 317 -27.54 17.40 28.58
CA ASP A 317 -26.39 17.11 27.72
C ASP A 317 -26.60 17.67 26.31
N PHE A 318 -27.84 17.77 25.81
CA PHE A 318 -28.14 18.41 24.52
C PHE A 318 -27.93 19.92 24.54
N ILE A 319 -28.27 20.59 25.64
CA ILE A 319 -28.00 22.03 25.79
C ILE A 319 -26.49 22.25 25.88
N PHE A 320 -25.80 21.46 26.69
CA PHE A 320 -24.34 21.48 26.78
C PHE A 320 -23.68 21.18 25.44
N MET A 321 -24.20 20.19 24.69
CA MET A 321 -23.72 19.86 23.35
C MET A 321 -23.95 21.02 22.38
N LYS A 322 -25.13 21.64 22.39
CA LYS A 322 -25.42 22.82 21.56
C LYS A 322 -24.39 23.93 21.80
N GLN A 323 -24.12 24.25 23.07
CA GLN A 323 -23.09 25.21 23.46
C GLN A 323 -21.69 24.78 22.99
N LYS A 324 -21.30 23.52 23.23
CA LYS A 324 -20.00 22.96 22.81
C LYS A 324 -19.81 22.97 21.29
N LEU A 325 -20.90 22.79 20.53
CA LEU A 325 -20.89 22.81 19.07
C LEU A 325 -20.89 24.23 18.50
N GLY A 326 -21.09 25.26 19.33
CA GLY A 326 -21.09 26.67 18.93
C GLY A 326 -22.31 27.10 18.12
N VAL A 327 -23.45 26.40 18.27
CA VAL A 327 -24.72 26.67 17.54
C VAL A 327 -25.82 27.18 18.46
#